data_AF-A0A813NVA2-F1
#
_entry.id   AF-A0A813NVA2-F1
#
_cell.length_a   1.000
_cell.length_b   1.000
_cell.length_c   1.000
_cell.angle_alpha   90.00
_cell.angle_beta   90.00
_cell.angle_gamma   90.00
#
_symmetry.space_group_name_H-M   'P 1'
#
loop_
_entity.id
_entity.type
_entity.pdbx_description
1 polymer ?
#
loop_
_entity_poly.entity_id
_entity_poly.type
_entity_poly.pdbx_seq_one_letter_code
_entity_poly.pdbx_strand_id
1 'polypeptide(L)'
;MSAYSLAAGLMRTLPEHFMHYDEDFADSYDVIIKFRSAKKLPKMDMIGYDDPYFVAKLNHRMSYTSAISPNTSEPIWENEEWIIRNIPRNSSLTIKLYNKDEKKLVDGYIGRFVIPDIVQYQPPQNGHQILGALGQPSGRFFLSIQSMASSDETKRLPRYTFDGPCRYFRHDSFAVGRLTMLDADCVYSTWKIPLGRISVFFPPYQRQHWNTQYKAAQFIFNRSPSSVLSKSSIKFTHKALYTRTVEHSENGRLNSADDLWKHVFAHKTTKQIKPCIYTYIIDNYTWRFSETGRQFFADFASKHALLANGSEYVRYAGEFHVRPRKGWKNWDPSDATNENWEIVFDNGSGTYAPSSDLLKNLKELFLFNFPGLHVATYDFKDPRLKESIEQLKLEMEKYKLITKNIGQLVNQFRPTVADNQRNKNLNKTI
;
A
#
# COMPACT_ATOMS: atom_id res chain seq x y z
N MET A 1 9.67 3.50 -27.90
CA MET A 1 10.82 3.44 -26.98
C MET A 1 10.43 2.56 -25.80
N SER A 2 11.06 1.40 -25.65
CA SER A 2 10.82 0.50 -24.50
C SER A 2 11.14 1.23 -23.19
N ALA A 3 10.41 0.96 -22.11
CA ALA A 3 10.69 1.46 -20.75
C ALA A 3 12.16 1.22 -20.32
N TYR A 4 12.81 0.24 -20.96
CA TYR A 4 14.23 -0.05 -20.83
C TYR A 4 15.15 1.09 -21.30
N SER A 5 14.80 1.77 -22.40
CA SER A 5 15.61 2.88 -22.94
C SER A 5 15.64 4.12 -22.03
N LEU A 6 14.59 4.31 -21.22
CA LEU A 6 14.49 5.43 -20.27
C LEU A 6 15.35 5.18 -19.02
N ALA A 7 15.28 3.97 -18.45
CA ALA A 7 16.08 3.57 -17.30
C ALA A 7 17.59 3.50 -17.63
N ALA A 8 17.94 3.01 -18.83
CA ALA A 8 19.32 3.00 -19.31
C ALA A 8 19.88 4.43 -19.53
N GLY A 9 19.02 5.39 -19.89
CA GLY A 9 19.39 6.79 -20.06
C GLY A 9 19.74 7.49 -18.73
N LEU A 10 19.02 7.20 -17.65
CA LEU A 10 19.28 7.75 -16.31
C LEU A 10 20.51 7.16 -15.62
N MET A 11 20.89 5.92 -15.95
CA MET A 11 22.10 5.30 -15.41
C MET A 11 23.41 5.87 -15.99
N ARG A 12 23.37 6.58 -17.13
CA ARG A 12 24.57 7.12 -17.80
C ARG A 12 25.13 8.41 -17.17
N THR A 13 24.48 8.97 -16.15
CA THR A 13 24.84 10.29 -15.58
C THR A 13 25.30 10.25 -14.12
N LEU A 14 25.63 9.08 -13.57
CA LEU A 14 26.20 9.00 -12.22
C LEU A 14 27.73 9.18 -12.27
N PRO A 15 28.33 10.05 -11.43
CA PRO A 15 29.79 10.21 -11.37
C PRO A 15 30.47 8.91 -10.89
N GLU A 16 31.54 8.51 -11.56
CA GLU A 16 32.32 7.27 -11.32
C GLU A 16 33.03 7.20 -9.94
N HIS A 17 32.87 8.20 -9.07
CA HIS A 17 33.79 8.39 -7.93
C HIS A 17 33.26 8.05 -6.54
N PHE A 18 32.23 7.20 -6.42
CA PHE A 18 31.78 6.70 -5.11
C PHE A 18 31.30 5.26 -5.19
N MET A 19 32.23 4.33 -5.44
CA MET A 19 32.03 2.91 -5.20
C MET A 19 33.01 2.41 -4.14
N HIS A 20 32.70 2.67 -2.87
CA HIS A 20 33.24 1.85 -1.79
C HIS A 20 32.50 0.50 -1.85
N TYR A 21 33.14 -0.46 -2.52
CA TYR A 21 32.67 -1.82 -2.69
C TYR A 21 32.90 -2.61 -1.39
N ASP A 22 31.82 -2.98 -0.69
CA ASP A 22 31.84 -4.14 0.21
C ASP A 22 32.02 -5.41 -0.64
N GLU A 23 33.08 -6.18 -0.41
CA GLU A 23 33.61 -7.26 -1.26
C GLU A 23 32.72 -8.51 -1.50
N ASP A 24 31.47 -8.55 -1.07
CA ASP A 24 30.58 -9.72 -1.24
C ASP A 24 29.62 -9.63 -2.45
N PHE A 25 30.04 -9.05 -3.57
CA PHE A 25 29.22 -8.92 -4.80
C PHE A 25 29.28 -10.12 -5.75
N ALA A 26 30.16 -11.10 -5.52
CA ALA A 26 30.35 -12.19 -6.48
C ALA A 26 29.08 -13.01 -6.71
N ASP A 27 28.33 -13.28 -5.63
CA ASP A 27 27.15 -14.15 -5.66
C ASP A 27 25.86 -13.39 -5.31
N SER A 28 25.20 -12.87 -6.36
CA SER A 28 23.89 -12.22 -6.30
C SER A 28 22.83 -13.12 -6.93
N TYR A 29 21.64 -13.14 -6.33
CA TYR A 29 20.51 -13.93 -6.82
C TYR A 29 19.23 -13.10 -6.95
N ASP A 30 18.39 -13.50 -7.89
CA ASP A 30 17.01 -13.08 -8.02
C ASP A 30 16.12 -14.19 -7.50
N VAL A 31 15.11 -13.82 -6.70
CA VAL A 31 14.23 -14.79 -6.06
C VAL A 31 12.76 -14.49 -6.33
N ILE A 32 12.03 -15.56 -6.61
CA ILE A 32 10.56 -15.57 -6.68
C ILE A 32 10.07 -16.49 -5.59
N ILE A 33 9.38 -15.92 -4.60
CA ILE A 33 8.77 -16.68 -3.50
C ILE A 33 7.26 -16.70 -3.72
N LYS A 34 6.67 -17.89 -3.85
CA LYS A 34 5.22 -18.09 -3.90
C LYS A 34 4.77 -18.72 -2.59
N PHE A 35 4.00 -17.99 -1.81
CA PHE A 35 3.41 -18.50 -0.56
C PHE A 35 2.11 -19.21 -0.92
N ARG A 36 1.94 -20.48 -0.52
CA ARG A 36 0.83 -21.31 -1.05
C ARG A 36 -0.28 -21.49 -0.05
N SER A 37 0.03 -22.01 1.13
CA SER A 37 -0.98 -22.34 2.14
C SER A 37 -0.36 -22.67 3.50
N ALA A 38 -1.20 -22.77 4.52
CA ALA A 38 -0.87 -23.49 5.74
C ALA A 38 -1.96 -24.53 6.04
N LYS A 39 -1.62 -25.54 6.85
CA LYS A 39 -2.55 -26.59 7.27
C LYS A 39 -2.41 -26.89 8.75
N LYS A 40 -3.50 -27.37 9.35
CA LYS A 40 -3.56 -27.80 10.77
C LYS A 40 -3.08 -26.68 11.72
N LEU A 41 -3.46 -25.43 11.44
CA LEU A 41 -3.19 -24.34 12.38
C LEU A 41 -3.99 -24.56 13.67
N PRO A 42 -3.41 -24.27 14.84
CA PRO A 42 -4.12 -24.38 16.11
C PRO A 42 -5.25 -23.36 16.18
N LYS A 43 -6.34 -23.74 16.86
CA LYS A 43 -7.42 -22.80 17.15
C LYS A 43 -6.95 -21.80 18.20
N MET A 44 -7.04 -20.51 17.89
CA MET A 44 -6.54 -19.45 18.76
C MET A 44 -7.65 -18.80 19.60
N ASP A 45 -8.89 -18.84 19.12
CA ASP A 45 -10.04 -18.28 19.83
C ASP A 45 -10.99 -19.38 20.36
N MET A 46 -11.40 -19.24 21.63
CA MET A 46 -12.32 -20.20 22.29
C MET A 46 -13.70 -20.21 21.60
N ILE A 47 -14.14 -19.06 21.12
CA ILE A 47 -15.42 -18.84 20.43
C ILE A 47 -15.14 -17.97 19.20
N GLY A 48 -15.39 -18.50 18.01
CA GLY A 48 -15.05 -17.85 16.75
C GLY A 48 -14.30 -18.77 15.79
N TYR A 49 -13.97 -18.23 14.63
CA TYR A 49 -13.10 -18.86 13.63
C TYR A 49 -11.78 -18.10 13.58
N ASP A 50 -10.70 -18.77 13.19
CA ASP A 50 -9.38 -18.14 13.05
C ASP A 50 -9.28 -17.41 11.71
N ASP A 51 -8.65 -16.24 11.74
CA ASP A 51 -8.38 -15.37 10.59
C ASP A 51 -6.86 -15.24 10.36
N PRO A 52 -6.17 -16.31 9.93
CA PRO A 52 -4.71 -16.33 9.84
C PRO A 52 -4.16 -15.44 8.72
N TYR A 53 -2.99 -14.86 9.01
CA TYR A 53 -2.11 -14.21 8.03
C TYR A 53 -0.64 -14.44 8.39
N PHE A 54 0.28 -14.18 7.46
CA PHE A 54 1.70 -14.28 7.72
C PHE A 54 2.47 -12.98 7.43
N VAL A 55 3.58 -12.82 8.14
CA VAL A 55 4.62 -11.81 7.88
C VAL A 55 5.90 -12.56 7.52
N ALA A 56 6.39 -12.35 6.31
CA ALA A 56 7.68 -12.86 5.87
C ALA A 56 8.75 -11.76 5.93
N LYS A 57 9.95 -12.08 6.40
CA LYS A 57 11.09 -11.17 6.49
C LYS A 57 12.31 -11.79 5.82
N LEU A 58 12.88 -11.07 4.87
CA LEU A 58 14.12 -11.44 4.19
C LEU A 58 15.31 -10.70 4.81
N ASN A 59 16.24 -11.42 5.43
CA ASN A 59 17.42 -10.88 6.12
C ASN A 59 17.13 -9.68 7.05
N HIS A 60 15.92 -9.62 7.62
CA HIS A 60 15.39 -8.48 8.38
C HIS A 60 15.38 -7.12 7.63
N ARG A 61 15.73 -7.08 6.34
CA ARG A 61 15.79 -5.86 5.53
C ARG A 61 14.50 -5.56 4.81
N MET A 62 13.81 -6.59 4.32
CA MET A 62 12.52 -6.44 3.67
C MET A 62 11.45 -7.24 4.39
N SER A 63 10.20 -6.77 4.29
CA SER A 63 9.05 -7.43 4.86
C SER A 63 7.94 -7.56 3.83
N TYR A 64 7.30 -8.71 3.84
CA TYR A 64 6.09 -9.01 3.08
C TYR A 64 5.00 -9.42 4.07
N THR A 65 3.75 -9.11 3.77
CA THR A 65 2.63 -9.51 4.63
C THR A 65 1.44 -9.87 3.77
N SER A 66 0.93 -11.08 3.95
CA SER A 66 -0.20 -11.61 3.18
C SER A 66 -1.51 -10.87 3.45
N ALA A 67 -2.51 -11.12 2.62
CA ALA A 67 -3.91 -10.97 2.99
C ALA A 67 -4.27 -11.85 4.20
N ILE A 68 -5.32 -11.44 4.92
CA ILE A 68 -5.95 -12.26 5.95
C ILE A 68 -6.85 -13.28 5.25
N SER A 69 -6.73 -14.54 5.66
CA SER A 69 -7.62 -15.60 5.19
C SER A 69 -8.71 -15.81 6.23
N PRO A 70 -9.98 -15.49 5.93
CA PRO A 70 -11.03 -15.50 6.94
C PRO A 70 -11.48 -16.91 7.30
N ASN A 71 -11.84 -17.09 8.56
CA ASN A 71 -12.54 -18.24 9.11
C ASN A 71 -11.96 -19.63 8.74
N THR A 72 -10.64 -19.81 8.82
CA THR A 72 -10.00 -21.07 8.41
C THR A 72 -8.74 -21.42 9.19
N SER A 73 -8.56 -22.70 9.49
CA SER A 73 -7.30 -23.27 10.00
C SER A 73 -6.40 -23.85 8.89
N GLU A 74 -6.87 -23.80 7.64
CA GLU A 74 -6.14 -24.22 6.44
C GLU A 74 -6.15 -23.11 5.38
N PRO A 75 -5.51 -21.97 5.63
CA PRO A 75 -5.53 -20.83 4.72
C PRO A 75 -4.83 -21.13 3.41
N ILE A 76 -5.39 -20.58 2.32
CA ILE A 76 -4.85 -20.68 0.96
C ILE A 76 -4.51 -19.26 0.48
N TRP A 77 -3.28 -19.09 0.00
CA TRP A 77 -2.70 -17.83 -0.44
C TRP A 77 -2.25 -17.90 -1.90
N GLU A 78 -3.06 -18.51 -2.77
CA GLU A 78 -2.71 -18.81 -4.18
C GLU A 78 -2.10 -17.63 -4.95
N ASN A 79 -2.55 -16.42 -4.63
CA ASN A 79 -2.11 -15.21 -5.30
C ASN A 79 -0.91 -14.55 -4.64
N GLU A 80 -0.40 -14.98 -3.48
CA GLU A 80 0.74 -14.40 -2.74
C GLU A 80 2.10 -14.76 -3.37
N GLU A 81 2.78 -13.75 -3.90
CA GLU A 81 4.02 -13.85 -4.65
C GLU A 81 4.90 -12.64 -4.32
N TRP A 82 6.19 -12.88 -4.16
CA TRP A 82 7.17 -11.86 -3.84
C TRP A 82 8.42 -12.04 -4.71
N ILE A 83 8.66 -11.07 -5.59
CA ILE A 83 9.80 -11.02 -6.50
C ILE A 83 10.80 -10.00 -5.97
N ILE A 84 12.03 -10.46 -5.74
CA ILE A 84 13.11 -9.65 -5.19
C ILE A 84 14.37 -9.88 -6.02
N ARG A 85 15.05 -8.78 -6.31
CA ARG A 85 16.24 -8.73 -7.15
C ARG A 85 17.46 -8.41 -6.30
N ASN A 86 18.61 -8.93 -6.75
CA ASN A 86 19.91 -8.64 -6.17
C ASN A 86 19.97 -8.91 -4.65
N ILE A 87 19.67 -10.15 -4.27
CA ILE A 87 19.86 -10.62 -2.89
C ILE A 87 21.23 -11.31 -2.76
N PRO A 88 21.89 -11.24 -1.59
CA PRO A 88 23.11 -12.00 -1.34
C PRO A 88 22.85 -13.51 -1.28
N ARG A 89 23.85 -14.34 -1.58
CA ARG A 89 23.80 -15.81 -1.44
C ARG A 89 23.30 -16.30 -0.09
N ASN A 90 23.82 -15.75 1.01
CA ASN A 90 23.52 -16.19 2.38
C ASN A 90 22.22 -15.57 2.91
N SER A 91 21.17 -15.56 2.09
CA SER A 91 19.89 -14.96 2.46
C SER A 91 18.96 -15.93 3.18
N SER A 92 18.41 -15.47 4.29
CA SER A 92 17.46 -16.20 5.13
C SER A 92 16.06 -15.59 5.07
N LEU A 93 15.05 -16.45 5.12
CA LEU A 93 13.64 -16.07 5.16
C LEU A 93 13.03 -16.52 6.48
N THR A 94 12.56 -15.56 7.27
CA THR A 94 11.76 -15.83 8.48
C THR A 94 10.29 -15.62 8.16
N ILE A 95 9.44 -16.59 8.49
CA ILE A 95 7.98 -16.45 8.36
C ILE A 95 7.36 -16.57 9.75
N LYS A 96 6.51 -15.60 10.09
CA LYS A 96 5.71 -15.58 11.32
C LYS A 96 4.25 -15.56 10.97
N LEU A 97 3.46 -16.39 11.64
CA LEU A 97 2.01 -16.47 11.47
C LEU A 97 1.29 -15.86 12.67
N TYR A 98 0.18 -15.21 12.37
CA TYR A 98 -0.68 -14.54 13.33
C TYR A 98 -2.13 -14.85 13.03
N ASN A 99 -2.95 -14.92 14.07
CA ASN A 99 -4.40 -14.96 14.00
C ASN A 99 -4.93 -13.55 14.22
N LYS A 100 -5.68 -13.02 13.24
CA LYS A 100 -6.30 -11.71 13.41
C LYS A 100 -7.50 -11.85 14.35
N ASP A 101 -7.55 -11.01 15.39
CA ASP A 101 -8.73 -10.87 16.24
C ASP A 101 -9.04 -9.37 16.35
N GLU A 102 -10.17 -8.95 15.80
CA GLU A 102 -10.58 -7.53 15.78
C GLU A 102 -10.94 -6.98 17.16
N LYS A 103 -11.22 -7.86 18.13
CA LYS A 103 -11.54 -7.47 19.51
C LYS A 103 -10.27 -7.23 20.34
N LYS A 104 -9.10 -7.66 19.86
CA LYS A 104 -7.82 -7.53 20.56
C LYS A 104 -6.92 -6.47 19.91
N LEU A 105 -6.17 -5.75 20.74
CA LEU A 105 -5.18 -4.76 20.29
C LEU A 105 -3.90 -5.39 19.69
N VAL A 106 -3.69 -6.67 20.00
CA VAL A 106 -2.54 -7.47 19.57
C VAL A 106 -3.08 -8.77 18.99
N ASP A 107 -2.70 -9.05 17.75
CA ASP A 107 -3.08 -10.25 17.04
C ASP A 107 -2.42 -11.49 17.68
N GLY A 108 -3.15 -12.61 17.73
CA GLY A 108 -2.69 -13.84 18.36
C GLY A 108 -1.48 -14.42 17.62
N TYR A 109 -0.37 -14.69 18.30
CA TYR A 109 0.79 -15.30 17.66
C TYR A 109 0.59 -16.81 17.51
N ILE A 110 0.63 -17.31 16.26
CA ILE A 110 0.48 -18.74 15.96
C ILE A 110 1.84 -19.44 16.05
N GLY A 111 2.86 -18.87 15.40
CA GLY A 111 4.18 -19.48 15.36
C GLY A 111 5.10 -18.93 14.29
N ARG A 112 6.28 -19.54 14.15
CA ARG A 112 7.29 -19.16 13.16
C ARG A 112 8.06 -20.36 12.63
N PHE A 113 8.72 -20.15 11.51
CA PHE A 113 9.83 -20.97 11.03
C PHE A 113 10.84 -20.11 10.27
N VAL A 114 12.03 -20.66 10.04
CA VAL A 114 13.14 -19.98 9.35
C VAL A 114 13.69 -20.91 8.27
N ILE A 115 13.91 -20.35 7.08
CA ILE A 115 14.67 -20.98 5.99
C ILE A 115 16.02 -20.26 5.97
N PRO A 116 17.11 -20.91 6.41
CA PRO A 116 18.40 -20.25 6.59
C PRO A 116 19.09 -19.92 5.26
N ASP A 117 18.89 -20.74 4.22
CA ASP A 117 19.41 -20.54 2.87
C ASP A 117 18.26 -20.69 1.86
N ILE A 118 17.84 -19.57 1.28
CA ILE A 118 16.79 -19.57 0.25
C ILE A 118 17.32 -19.80 -1.17
N VAL A 119 18.63 -19.70 -1.38
CA VAL A 119 19.26 -19.90 -2.68
C VAL A 119 19.35 -21.40 -2.99
N GLN A 120 19.76 -22.21 -2.01
CA GLN A 120 19.81 -23.67 -2.12
C GLN A 120 18.52 -24.35 -1.61
N TYR A 121 17.40 -23.63 -1.64
CA TYR A 121 16.15 -24.10 -1.07
C TYR A 121 15.64 -25.38 -1.74
N GLN A 122 15.37 -26.39 -0.91
CA GLN A 122 14.62 -27.58 -1.30
C GLN A 122 13.34 -27.67 -0.46
N PRO A 123 12.15 -27.77 -1.08
CA PRO A 123 10.91 -27.82 -0.34
C PRO A 123 10.76 -29.15 0.41
N PRO A 124 10.43 -29.14 1.71
CA PRO A 124 10.13 -30.37 2.45
C PRO A 124 8.83 -31.00 1.95
N GLN A 125 8.80 -32.34 1.83
CA GLN A 125 7.64 -33.10 1.32
C GLN A 125 6.33 -32.77 2.07
N ASN A 126 6.41 -32.57 3.40
CA ASN A 126 5.26 -32.34 4.27
C ASN A 126 5.08 -30.86 4.67
N GLY A 127 5.74 -29.93 3.99
CA GLY A 127 5.75 -28.51 4.35
C GLY A 127 6.59 -28.22 5.61
N HIS A 128 6.85 -26.93 5.81
CA HIS A 128 7.65 -26.42 6.92
C HIS A 128 6.90 -26.55 8.25
N GLN A 129 7.55 -27.10 9.27
CA GLN A 129 6.96 -27.17 10.61
C GLN A 129 6.92 -25.77 11.22
N ILE A 130 5.72 -25.32 11.57
CA ILE A 130 5.53 -24.07 12.31
C ILE A 130 5.76 -24.38 13.80
N LEU A 131 6.57 -23.55 14.46
CA LEU A 131 6.83 -23.65 15.89
C LEU A 131 6.16 -22.49 16.63
N GLY A 132 5.30 -22.81 17.58
CA GLY A 132 4.66 -21.85 18.47
C GLY A 132 5.64 -21.21 19.46
N ALA A 133 5.11 -20.35 20.35
CA ALA A 133 5.94 -19.57 21.28
C ALA A 133 6.79 -20.43 22.23
N LEU A 134 6.31 -21.62 22.62
CA LEU A 134 7.00 -22.55 23.51
C LEU A 134 7.70 -23.68 22.74
N GLY A 135 7.86 -23.54 21.41
CA GLY A 135 8.49 -24.54 20.55
C GLY A 135 7.59 -25.71 20.16
N GLN A 136 6.32 -25.72 20.58
CA GLN A 136 5.36 -26.75 20.20
C GLN A 136 5.02 -26.68 18.70
N PRO A 137 4.75 -27.82 18.04
CA PRO A 137 4.22 -27.84 16.68
C PRO A 137 2.91 -27.04 16.56
N SER A 138 2.79 -26.19 15.54
CA SER A 138 1.61 -25.31 15.33
C SER A 138 1.20 -25.28 13.85
N GLY A 139 1.11 -26.47 13.24
CA GLY A 139 0.73 -26.65 11.84
C GLY A 139 1.91 -26.73 10.87
N ARG A 140 1.60 -26.73 9.57
CA ARG A 140 2.56 -26.84 8.46
C ARG A 140 2.36 -25.69 7.47
N PHE A 141 3.45 -25.13 6.94
CA PHE A 141 3.41 -24.07 5.92
C PHE A 141 3.99 -24.55 4.59
N PHE A 142 3.34 -24.19 3.48
CA PHE A 142 3.72 -24.59 2.13
C PHE A 142 4.08 -23.37 1.29
N LEU A 143 5.27 -23.41 0.68
CA LEU A 143 5.76 -22.38 -0.23
C LEU A 143 6.75 -22.96 -1.23
N SER A 144 6.94 -22.25 -2.34
CA SER A 144 8.01 -22.52 -3.31
C SER A 144 8.91 -21.30 -3.45
N ILE A 145 10.22 -21.53 -3.54
CA ILE A 145 11.22 -20.50 -3.82
C ILE A 145 11.94 -20.93 -5.09
N GLN A 146 12.03 -20.01 -6.04
CA GLN A 146 12.88 -20.14 -7.22
C GLN A 146 13.98 -19.09 -7.10
N SER A 147 15.23 -19.54 -7.17
CA SER A 147 16.42 -18.72 -7.01
C SER A 147 17.28 -18.85 -8.26
N MET A 148 17.69 -17.73 -8.84
CA MET A 148 18.45 -17.67 -10.09
C MET A 148 19.63 -16.72 -9.89
N ALA A 149 20.81 -17.04 -10.41
CA ALA A 149 21.91 -16.08 -10.38
C ALA A 149 21.49 -14.78 -11.09
N SER A 150 21.72 -13.64 -10.45
CA SER A 150 21.37 -12.34 -11.03
C SER A 150 22.19 -12.08 -12.29
N SER A 151 21.54 -11.58 -13.34
CA SER A 151 22.24 -11.06 -14.53
C SER A 151 23.07 -9.83 -14.18
N ASP A 152 24.00 -9.44 -15.05
CA ASP A 152 24.81 -8.22 -14.87
C ASP A 152 23.93 -6.96 -14.77
N GLU A 153 22.79 -6.94 -15.46
CA GLU A 153 21.81 -5.86 -15.35
C GLU A 153 21.19 -5.81 -13.95
N THR A 154 20.76 -6.96 -13.41
CA THR A 154 20.17 -7.01 -12.08
C THR A 154 21.19 -6.70 -10.98
N LYS A 155 22.45 -7.13 -11.15
CA LYS A 155 23.55 -6.81 -10.22
C LYS A 155 23.77 -5.30 -10.05
N ARG A 156 23.41 -4.49 -11.06
CA ARG A 156 23.47 -3.02 -11.00
C ARG A 156 22.30 -2.39 -10.23
N LEU A 157 21.21 -3.13 -10.00
CA LEU A 157 20.12 -2.63 -9.15
C LEU A 157 20.59 -2.54 -7.70
N PRO A 158 20.04 -1.64 -6.88
CA PRO A 158 20.30 -1.66 -5.44
C PRO A 158 19.97 -3.02 -4.83
N ARG A 159 20.76 -3.48 -3.86
CA ARG A 159 20.47 -4.75 -3.16
C ARG A 159 19.07 -4.73 -2.56
N TYR A 160 18.42 -5.89 -2.55
CA TYR A 160 17.06 -6.05 -2.01
C TYR A 160 16.02 -5.20 -2.75
N THR A 161 16.06 -5.19 -4.08
CA THR A 161 15.11 -4.43 -4.89
C THR A 161 13.83 -5.23 -5.07
N PHE A 162 12.70 -4.70 -4.58
CA PHE A 162 11.37 -5.28 -4.84
C PHE A 162 11.01 -5.09 -6.31
N ASP A 163 10.51 -6.15 -6.96
CA ASP A 163 10.20 -6.17 -8.38
C ASP A 163 8.81 -6.76 -8.68
N GLY A 164 7.92 -6.73 -7.69
CA GLY A 164 6.51 -7.07 -7.84
C GLY A 164 6.11 -8.45 -7.29
N PRO A 165 4.87 -8.88 -7.60
CA PRO A 165 3.80 -8.07 -8.22
C PRO A 165 3.29 -6.95 -7.31
N CYS A 166 2.83 -5.84 -7.90
CA CYS A 166 2.18 -4.75 -7.18
C CYS A 166 0.80 -5.19 -6.66
N ARG A 167 0.45 -4.77 -5.44
CA ARG A 167 -0.86 -5.02 -4.84
C ARG A 167 -1.37 -3.78 -4.14
N TYR A 168 -2.67 -3.59 -4.14
CA TYR A 168 -3.28 -2.62 -3.23
C TYR A 168 -3.76 -3.30 -1.96
N PHE A 169 -3.64 -2.56 -0.86
CA PHE A 169 -4.35 -2.80 0.38
C PHE A 169 -5.11 -1.53 0.70
N ARG A 170 -6.44 -1.63 0.81
CA ARG A 170 -7.30 -0.57 1.31
C ARG A 170 -7.67 -0.89 2.74
N HIS A 171 -7.55 0.10 3.62
CA HIS A 171 -7.96 0.01 5.01
C HIS A 171 -9.04 1.05 5.27
N ASP A 172 -10.22 0.59 5.62
CA ASP A 172 -11.34 1.43 6.02
C ASP A 172 -11.46 1.39 7.56
N SER A 173 -11.14 2.49 8.24
CA SER A 173 -11.09 2.55 9.70
C SER A 173 -12.29 3.29 10.30
N PHE A 174 -13.08 2.58 11.11
CA PHE A 174 -14.18 3.12 11.94
C PHE A 174 -13.72 3.46 13.36
N ALA A 175 -12.71 2.75 13.86
CA ALA A 175 -12.17 2.96 15.20
C ALA A 175 -11.68 4.40 15.38
N VAL A 176 -11.13 4.96 14.32
CA VAL A 176 -10.63 6.33 14.28
C VAL A 176 -11.75 7.36 14.38
N GLY A 177 -12.87 7.18 13.66
CA GLY A 177 -14.05 8.06 13.77
C GLY A 177 -14.61 8.09 15.20
N ARG A 178 -14.66 6.92 15.85
CA ARG A 178 -15.05 6.78 17.26
C ARG A 178 -14.04 7.40 18.24
N LEU A 179 -12.75 7.31 17.94
CA LEU A 179 -11.68 7.85 18.80
C LEU A 179 -11.64 9.38 18.82
N THR A 180 -12.10 10.03 17.74
CA THR A 180 -12.03 11.50 17.61
C THR A 180 -13.31 12.24 17.96
N MET A 181 -14.40 11.57 18.36
CA MET A 181 -15.69 12.20 18.70
C MET A 181 -16.32 13.09 17.60
N LEU A 182 -15.74 13.11 16.39
CA LEU A 182 -16.17 13.99 15.29
C LEU A 182 -17.31 13.39 14.48
N ASP A 183 -17.35 12.07 14.34
CA ASP A 183 -18.47 11.31 13.78
C ASP A 183 -18.18 9.80 13.92
N ALA A 184 -18.99 9.07 14.69
CA ALA A 184 -18.79 7.64 14.95
C ALA A 184 -18.95 6.76 13.70
N ASP A 185 -19.61 7.28 12.67
CA ASP A 185 -19.94 6.57 11.42
C ASP A 185 -19.00 6.91 10.25
N CYS A 186 -18.00 7.79 10.45
CA CYS A 186 -17.09 8.17 9.37
C CYS A 186 -16.05 7.07 9.08
N VAL A 187 -16.23 6.39 7.94
CA VAL A 187 -15.34 5.31 7.47
C VAL A 187 -14.13 5.88 6.74
N TYR A 188 -12.97 6.00 7.38
CA TYR A 188 -11.79 6.58 6.74
C TYR A 188 -11.00 5.57 5.89
N SER A 189 -10.80 5.85 4.60
CA SER A 189 -10.06 5.00 3.68
C SER A 189 -8.60 5.44 3.52
N THR A 190 -7.66 4.54 3.81
CA THR A 190 -6.24 4.65 3.43
C THR A 190 -5.88 3.55 2.45
N TRP A 191 -4.90 3.82 1.58
CA TRP A 191 -4.31 2.84 0.70
C TRP A 191 -2.83 2.65 1.00
N LYS A 192 -2.36 1.43 0.79
CA LYS A 192 -0.95 1.04 0.83
C LYS A 192 -0.67 0.15 -0.36
N ILE A 193 0.24 0.57 -1.22
CA ILE A 193 0.60 -0.12 -2.45
C ILE A 193 2.12 -0.29 -2.49
N PRO A 194 2.67 -1.51 -2.37
CA PRO A 194 4.08 -1.74 -2.66
C PRO A 194 4.37 -1.40 -4.12
N LEU A 195 5.40 -0.59 -4.37
CA LEU A 195 5.84 -0.25 -5.73
C LEU A 195 7.20 -0.87 -6.00
N GLY A 196 7.32 -1.53 -7.14
CA GLY A 196 8.57 -2.04 -7.68
C GLY A 196 9.58 -0.94 -7.93
N ARG A 197 10.85 -1.24 -7.63
CA ARG A 197 12.03 -0.43 -7.98
C ARG A 197 12.05 1.01 -7.47
N ILE A 198 11.38 1.33 -6.37
CA ILE A 198 11.48 2.67 -5.74
C ILE A 198 12.95 3.08 -5.56
N SER A 199 13.82 2.17 -5.12
CA SER A 199 15.26 2.41 -4.92
C SER A 199 16.02 2.78 -6.19
N VAL A 200 15.49 2.47 -7.38
CA VAL A 200 16.10 2.83 -8.67
C VAL A 200 15.76 4.27 -9.04
N PHE A 201 14.49 4.67 -8.85
CA PHE A 201 14.03 6.03 -9.15
C PHE A 201 14.36 7.03 -8.05
N PHE A 202 14.44 6.56 -6.79
CA PHE A 202 14.79 7.34 -5.61
C PHE A 202 15.93 6.64 -4.87
N PRO A 203 17.19 6.95 -5.21
CA PRO A 203 18.36 6.22 -4.72
C PRO A 203 18.40 6.11 -3.19
N PRO A 204 18.82 4.96 -2.61
CA PRO A 204 18.70 4.71 -1.17
C PRO A 204 19.33 5.78 -0.26
N TYR A 205 20.40 6.42 -0.71
CA TYR A 205 21.12 7.48 -0.01
C TYR A 205 20.45 8.86 -0.08
N GLN A 206 19.58 9.11 -1.07
CA GLN A 206 18.79 10.34 -1.19
C GLN A 206 17.41 10.12 -0.56
N ARG A 207 17.28 10.56 0.69
CA ARG A 207 16.00 10.57 1.42
C ARG A 207 15.57 12.01 1.70
N GLN A 208 14.30 12.29 1.51
CA GLN A 208 13.71 13.56 1.89
C GLN A 208 13.51 13.59 3.40
N HIS A 209 14.27 14.44 4.09
CA HIS A 209 14.05 14.74 5.50
C HIS A 209 12.83 15.65 5.68
N TRP A 210 12.24 15.66 6.87
CA TRP A 210 11.17 16.61 7.18
C TRP A 210 11.66 18.07 7.12
N ASN A 211 10.75 18.97 6.77
CA ASN A 211 10.98 20.39 6.59
C ASN A 211 11.17 21.09 7.94
N THR A 212 12.42 21.37 8.28
CA THR A 212 12.81 22.02 9.54
C THR A 212 12.33 23.46 9.67
N GLN A 213 11.83 24.07 8.60
CA GLN A 213 11.28 25.44 8.60
C GLN A 213 9.76 25.46 8.80
N TYR A 214 9.09 24.30 8.76
CA TYR A 214 7.63 24.23 8.88
C TYR A 214 7.19 23.97 10.33
N LYS A 215 6.48 24.94 10.93
CA LYS A 215 6.07 24.90 12.35
C LYS A 215 5.31 23.62 12.74
N ALA A 216 4.40 23.13 11.89
CA ALA A 216 3.65 21.91 12.22
C ALA A 216 4.53 20.66 12.19
N ALA A 217 5.54 20.60 11.30
CA ALA A 217 6.51 19.51 11.30
C ALA A 217 7.48 19.63 12.49
N GLN A 218 7.90 20.85 12.87
CA GLN A 218 8.69 21.08 14.08
C GLN A 218 7.98 20.58 15.33
N PHE A 219 6.67 20.83 15.46
CA PHE A 219 5.88 20.33 16.59
C PHE A 219 5.93 18.81 16.71
N ILE A 220 6.03 18.10 15.59
CA ILE A 220 6.13 16.63 15.56
C ILE A 220 7.58 16.19 15.77
N PHE A 221 8.53 16.74 15.04
CA PHE A 221 9.84 16.13 14.86
C PHE A 221 10.96 16.69 15.73
N ASN A 222 10.79 17.86 16.34
CA ASN A 222 11.78 18.42 17.26
C ASN A 222 11.99 17.53 18.49
N ARG A 223 13.04 17.87 19.26
CA ARG A 223 13.39 17.19 20.50
C ARG A 223 12.81 17.91 21.71
N SER A 224 11.48 18.05 21.77
CA SER A 224 10.76 18.57 22.94
C SER A 224 9.83 17.51 23.54
N PRO A 225 9.43 17.64 24.82
CA PRO A 225 8.41 16.76 25.41
C PRO A 225 7.09 16.75 24.61
N SER A 226 6.67 17.91 24.10
CA SER A 226 5.49 18.02 23.24
C SER A 226 5.62 17.24 21.93
N SER A 227 6.80 17.21 21.33
CA SER A 227 7.07 16.42 20.11
C SER A 227 7.04 14.92 20.36
N VAL A 228 7.47 14.44 21.52
CA VAL A 228 7.37 13.02 21.89
C VAL A 228 5.90 12.59 21.96
N LEU A 229 5.05 13.40 22.60
CA LEU A 229 3.61 13.16 22.66
C LEU A 229 2.98 13.20 21.26
N SER A 230 3.32 14.20 20.44
CA SER A 230 2.82 14.32 19.07
C SER A 230 3.20 13.11 18.19
N LYS A 231 4.47 12.67 18.22
CA LYS A 231 4.92 11.45 17.51
C LYS A 231 4.17 10.20 17.99
N SER A 232 3.91 10.10 19.29
CA SER A 232 3.22 8.95 19.87
C SER A 232 1.77 8.88 19.41
N SER A 233 1.06 10.02 19.42
CA SER A 233 -0.28 10.14 18.87
C SER A 233 -0.32 9.81 17.37
N ILE A 234 0.63 10.33 16.58
CA ILE A 234 0.74 10.00 15.15
C ILE A 234 0.91 8.49 14.93
N LYS A 235 1.79 7.84 15.69
CA LYS A 235 2.02 6.39 15.56
C LYS A 235 0.79 5.58 15.96
N PHE A 236 0.11 6.00 17.03
CA PHE A 236 -1.12 5.36 17.48
C PHE A 236 -2.21 5.47 16.42
N THR A 237 -2.46 6.69 15.90
CA THR A 237 -3.43 6.91 14.83
C THR A 237 -3.06 6.19 13.55
N HIS A 238 -1.78 6.21 13.15
CA HIS A 238 -1.31 5.45 11.99
C HIS A 238 -1.63 3.97 12.15
N LYS A 239 -1.32 3.39 13.32
CA LYS A 239 -1.66 1.99 13.62
C LYS A 239 -3.17 1.77 13.46
N ALA A 240 -4.01 2.62 14.04
CA ALA A 240 -5.47 2.50 13.95
C ALA A 240 -6.02 2.63 12.52
N LEU A 241 -5.40 3.44 11.66
CA LEU A 241 -5.78 3.61 10.26
C LEU A 241 -5.39 2.42 9.39
N TYR A 242 -4.22 1.83 9.64
CA TYR A 242 -3.71 0.68 8.90
C TYR A 242 -3.98 -0.66 9.60
N THR A 243 -4.75 -0.64 10.70
CA THR A 243 -5.26 -1.87 11.32
C THR A 243 -6.03 -2.62 10.26
N ARG A 244 -5.61 -3.86 10.02
CA ARG A 244 -6.32 -4.76 9.11
C ARG A 244 -7.61 -5.20 9.80
N THR A 245 -8.69 -5.31 9.05
CA THR A 245 -9.94 -5.89 9.49
C THR A 245 -10.37 -6.91 8.44
N VAL A 246 -11.01 -7.98 8.87
CA VAL A 246 -11.52 -9.05 8.00
C VAL A 246 -12.61 -8.48 7.09
N GLU A 247 -13.47 -7.61 7.62
CA GLU A 247 -14.57 -7.02 6.86
C GLU A 247 -14.14 -5.85 5.96
N HIS A 248 -12.96 -5.24 6.18
CA HIS A 248 -12.55 -4.01 5.47
C HIS A 248 -11.10 -3.94 4.99
N SER A 249 -10.47 -5.09 4.69
CA SER A 249 -9.15 -5.16 4.04
C SER A 249 -9.25 -5.63 2.59
N GLU A 250 -9.85 -4.80 1.73
CA GLU A 250 -9.83 -5.05 0.28
C GLU A 250 -8.37 -5.05 -0.22
N ASN A 251 -8.01 -6.10 -0.95
CA ASN A 251 -6.71 -6.21 -1.57
C ASN A 251 -6.79 -6.96 -2.89
N GLY A 252 -5.81 -6.72 -3.75
CA GLY A 252 -5.76 -7.34 -5.07
C GLY A 252 -4.48 -6.98 -5.81
N ARG A 253 -4.20 -7.70 -6.89
CA ARG A 253 -3.07 -7.41 -7.77
C ARG A 253 -3.39 -6.19 -8.65
N LEU A 254 -2.34 -5.44 -8.97
CA LEU A 254 -2.38 -4.34 -9.93
C LEU A 254 -1.34 -4.62 -11.01
N ASN A 255 -1.78 -5.04 -12.19
CA ASN A 255 -0.90 -5.36 -13.32
C ASN A 255 -0.90 -4.28 -14.40
N SER A 256 -1.89 -3.38 -14.39
CA SER A 256 -2.08 -2.34 -15.39
C SER A 256 -2.70 -1.08 -14.80
N ALA A 257 -2.79 -0.02 -15.61
CA ALA A 257 -3.57 1.16 -15.28
C ALA A 257 -5.06 0.86 -15.07
N ASP A 258 -5.65 -0.05 -15.86
CA ASP A 258 -7.06 -0.43 -15.71
C ASP A 258 -7.37 -1.05 -14.35
N ASP A 259 -6.47 -1.89 -13.85
CA ASP A 259 -6.60 -2.44 -12.49
C ASP A 259 -6.62 -1.32 -11.46
N LEU A 260 -5.76 -0.30 -11.62
CA LEU A 260 -5.69 0.85 -10.72
C LEU A 260 -6.99 1.67 -10.79
N TRP A 261 -7.49 1.97 -11.98
CA TRP A 261 -8.75 2.69 -12.17
C TRP A 261 -9.93 1.94 -11.54
N LYS A 262 -10.05 0.65 -11.83
CA LYS A 262 -11.16 -0.20 -11.38
C LYS A 262 -11.16 -0.47 -9.89
N HIS A 263 -9.99 -0.71 -9.30
CA HIS A 263 -9.90 -1.21 -7.93
C HIS A 263 -9.55 -0.13 -6.90
N VAL A 264 -8.89 0.94 -7.31
CA VAL A 264 -8.42 1.99 -6.38
C VAL A 264 -9.24 3.27 -6.50
N PHE A 265 -9.54 3.72 -7.72
CA PHE A 265 -10.14 5.05 -7.95
C PHE A 265 -11.63 5.03 -8.30
N ALA A 266 -12.17 3.91 -8.79
CA ALA A 266 -13.59 3.77 -9.04
C ALA A 266 -14.38 3.69 -7.72
N HIS A 267 -15.50 4.41 -7.69
CA HIS A 267 -16.43 4.33 -6.57
C HIS A 267 -17.16 2.98 -6.57
N LYS A 268 -17.30 2.37 -5.39
CA LYS A 268 -17.86 1.01 -5.26
C LYS A 268 -19.26 0.85 -5.87
N THR A 269 -20.13 1.85 -5.66
CA THR A 269 -21.52 1.85 -6.16
C THR A 269 -21.62 2.27 -7.62
N THR A 270 -21.17 3.48 -7.97
CA THR A 270 -21.36 4.02 -9.33
C THR A 270 -20.41 3.41 -10.37
N LYS A 271 -19.34 2.73 -9.94
CA LYS A 271 -18.25 2.22 -10.78
C LYS A 271 -17.50 3.28 -11.61
N GLN A 272 -17.88 4.56 -11.48
CA GLN A 272 -17.19 5.69 -12.08
C GLN A 272 -16.00 6.10 -11.23
N ILE A 273 -14.98 6.67 -11.88
CA ILE A 273 -13.83 7.26 -11.18
C ILE A 273 -14.31 8.40 -10.28
N LYS A 274 -13.93 8.33 -9.00
CA LYS A 274 -14.31 9.34 -8.01
C LYS A 274 -13.43 10.58 -8.17
N PRO A 275 -14.00 11.78 -8.40
CA PRO A 275 -13.24 13.01 -8.30
C PRO A 275 -12.81 13.22 -6.85
N CYS A 276 -11.50 13.22 -6.62
CA CYS A 276 -10.94 13.34 -5.28
C CYS A 276 -9.49 13.85 -5.33
N ILE A 277 -9.09 14.57 -4.30
CA ILE A 277 -7.70 14.93 -4.01
C ILE A 277 -7.20 13.95 -2.95
N TYR A 278 -5.97 13.48 -3.09
CA TYR A 278 -5.34 12.54 -2.18
C TYR A 278 -4.04 13.14 -1.65
N THR A 279 -3.80 12.98 -0.34
CA THR A 279 -2.49 13.22 0.26
C THR A 279 -1.67 11.93 0.15
N TYR A 280 -0.40 11.99 -0.24
CA TYR A 280 0.44 10.79 -0.36
C TYR A 280 1.86 10.94 0.17
N ILE A 281 2.45 9.80 0.53
CA ILE A 281 3.89 9.61 0.73
C ILE A 281 4.37 8.38 -0.04
N ILE A 282 5.65 8.38 -0.38
CA ILE A 282 6.38 7.21 -0.87
C ILE A 282 7.49 6.94 0.15
N ASP A 283 7.48 5.79 0.78
CA ASP A 283 8.59 5.32 1.64
C ASP A 283 9.56 4.44 0.84
N ASN A 284 10.39 3.64 1.50
CA ASN A 284 11.34 2.76 0.80
C ASN A 284 10.68 1.67 -0.06
N TYR A 285 9.43 1.31 0.21
CA TYR A 285 8.79 0.12 -0.36
C TYR A 285 7.36 0.38 -0.84
N THR A 286 6.69 1.42 -0.36
CA THR A 286 5.25 1.61 -0.52
C THR A 286 4.87 3.04 -0.84
N TRP A 287 3.92 3.16 -1.76
CA TRP A 287 3.08 4.33 -1.92
C TRP A 287 1.89 4.22 -0.98
N ARG A 288 1.73 5.23 -0.11
CA ARG A 288 0.64 5.31 0.86
C ARG A 288 -0.08 6.62 0.67
N PHE A 289 -1.39 6.57 0.63
CA PHE A 289 -2.18 7.76 0.42
C PHE A 289 -3.57 7.63 1.00
N SER A 290 -4.26 8.76 1.06
CA SER A 290 -5.60 8.84 1.61
C SER A 290 -6.33 10.08 1.11
N GLU A 291 -7.65 10.10 1.20
CA GLU A 291 -8.46 11.22 0.69
C GLU A 291 -8.18 12.51 1.49
N THR A 292 -7.88 13.60 0.77
CA THR A 292 -7.73 14.95 1.31
C THR A 292 -9.11 15.56 1.58
N GLY A 293 -9.27 16.23 2.74
CA GLY A 293 -10.43 17.07 3.02
C GLY A 293 -11.55 16.41 3.82
N ARG A 294 -11.36 15.19 4.33
CA ARG A 294 -12.20 14.70 5.43
C ARG A 294 -11.84 15.43 6.72
N GLN A 295 -12.86 15.91 7.43
CA GLN A 295 -12.75 16.71 8.66
C GLN A 295 -11.70 16.13 9.62
N PHE A 296 -11.71 14.81 9.82
CA PHE A 296 -10.68 14.08 10.57
C PHE A 296 -9.23 14.44 10.21
N PHE A 297 -8.83 14.49 8.93
CA PHE A 297 -7.45 14.82 8.52
C PHE A 297 -7.14 16.32 8.58
N ALA A 298 -8.16 17.18 8.64
CA ALA A 298 -7.95 18.61 8.85
C ALA A 298 -7.42 18.88 10.28
N ASP A 299 -7.82 18.04 11.24
CA ASP A 299 -7.44 18.17 12.65
C ASP A 299 -6.04 17.62 12.96
N PHE A 300 -5.39 16.91 12.02
CA PHE A 300 -4.00 16.46 12.20
C PHE A 300 -3.00 17.53 11.82
N ALA A 301 -2.04 17.76 12.73
CA ALA A 301 -0.90 18.66 12.52
C ALA A 301 -0.09 18.34 11.24
N SER A 302 -0.05 17.07 10.82
CA SER A 302 0.51 16.68 9.52
C SER A 302 -0.08 15.37 9.01
N LYS A 303 -0.82 15.47 7.90
CA LYS A 303 -1.34 14.33 7.13
C LYS A 303 -0.22 13.44 6.58
N HIS A 304 0.85 14.06 6.07
CA HIS A 304 2.02 13.34 5.54
C HIS A 304 2.76 12.58 6.63
N ALA A 305 2.99 13.19 7.81
CA ALA A 305 3.63 12.50 8.94
C ALA A 305 2.77 11.33 9.43
N LEU A 306 1.44 11.50 9.43
CA LEU A 306 0.50 10.43 9.75
C LEU A 306 0.62 9.26 8.78
N LEU A 307 0.63 9.49 7.46
CA LEU A 307 0.83 8.44 6.45
C LEU A 307 2.22 7.77 6.55
N ALA A 308 3.24 8.54 6.92
CA ALA A 308 4.61 8.09 7.10
C ALA A 308 4.90 7.42 8.45
N ASN A 309 3.88 7.18 9.29
CA ASN A 309 4.03 6.61 10.64
C ASN A 309 5.01 7.40 11.53
N GLY A 310 5.04 8.73 11.37
CA GLY A 310 5.96 9.62 12.08
C GLY A 310 7.44 9.38 11.73
N SER A 311 7.74 8.89 10.53
CA SER A 311 9.11 8.80 10.03
C SER A 311 9.68 10.19 9.73
N GLU A 312 10.92 10.46 10.15
CA GLU A 312 11.64 11.69 9.80
C GLU A 312 12.03 11.76 8.32
N TYR A 313 11.96 10.63 7.62
CA TYR A 313 12.37 10.51 6.23
C TYR A 313 11.33 9.79 5.36
N VAL A 314 11.16 10.28 4.14
CA VAL A 314 10.42 9.64 3.04
C VAL A 314 11.27 9.66 1.77
N ARG A 315 10.84 8.97 0.72
CA ARG A 315 11.40 9.12 -0.64
C ARG A 315 10.79 10.29 -1.37
N TYR A 316 9.46 10.45 -1.23
CA TYR A 316 8.72 11.54 -1.83
C TYR A 316 7.39 11.76 -1.09
N ALA A 317 6.77 12.92 -1.28
CA ALA A 317 5.47 13.26 -0.68
C ALA A 317 4.82 14.43 -1.42
N GLY A 318 3.49 14.51 -1.37
CA GLY A 318 2.74 15.59 -1.96
C GLY A 318 1.24 15.35 -1.89
N GLU A 319 0.51 15.94 -2.82
CA GLU A 319 -0.87 15.62 -3.15
C GLU A 319 -0.97 15.14 -4.61
N PHE A 320 -2.05 14.44 -4.91
CA PHE A 320 -2.38 14.07 -6.27
C PHE A 320 -3.89 14.00 -6.46
N HIS A 321 -4.33 14.08 -7.71
CA HIS A 321 -5.70 13.82 -8.09
C HIS A 321 -5.78 13.13 -9.44
N VAL A 322 -6.94 12.57 -9.71
CA VAL A 322 -7.25 11.93 -11.00
C VAL A 322 -8.09 12.90 -11.82
N ARG A 323 -7.86 12.95 -13.13
CA ARG A 323 -8.66 13.75 -14.06
C ARG A 323 -8.69 13.15 -15.46
N PRO A 324 -9.65 13.54 -16.30
CA PRO A 324 -9.57 13.31 -17.74
C PRO A 324 -8.35 14.01 -18.34
N ARG A 325 -7.64 13.35 -19.27
CA ARG A 325 -6.44 13.85 -19.96
C ARG A 325 -6.65 15.17 -20.68
N LYS A 326 -7.85 15.40 -21.21
CA LYS A 326 -8.23 16.65 -21.89
C LYS A 326 -8.66 17.75 -20.89
N GLY A 327 -8.56 17.50 -19.59
CA GLY A 327 -9.05 18.34 -18.52
C GLY A 327 -10.57 18.21 -18.32
N TRP A 328 -11.06 18.70 -17.18
CA TRP A 328 -12.48 18.62 -16.82
C TRP A 328 -13.38 19.46 -17.73
N LYS A 329 -12.87 20.57 -18.29
CA LYS A 329 -13.61 21.43 -19.23
C LYS A 329 -14.01 20.71 -20.53
N ASN A 330 -13.19 19.77 -20.98
CA ASN A 330 -13.39 19.05 -22.25
C ASN A 330 -13.80 17.58 -22.00
N TRP A 331 -14.29 17.29 -20.81
CA TRP A 331 -14.71 15.95 -20.44
C TRP A 331 -16.14 15.70 -20.93
N ASP A 332 -16.31 14.62 -21.69
CA ASP A 332 -17.62 14.08 -22.04
C ASP A 332 -17.91 12.90 -21.11
N PRO A 333 -18.91 12.98 -20.22
CA PRO A 333 -19.29 11.88 -19.34
C PRO A 333 -19.75 10.60 -20.07
N SER A 334 -20.08 10.69 -21.37
CA SER A 334 -20.42 9.53 -22.19
C SER A 334 -19.19 8.74 -22.67
N ASP A 335 -18.01 9.35 -22.69
CA ASP A 335 -16.72 8.71 -23.02
C ASP A 335 -16.10 8.10 -21.76
N ALA A 336 -16.73 7.04 -21.24
CA ALA A 336 -16.33 6.39 -19.99
C ALA A 336 -15.08 5.47 -20.13
N THR A 337 -14.27 5.63 -21.17
CA THR A 337 -13.09 4.79 -21.38
C THR A 337 -11.96 5.17 -20.41
N ASN A 338 -11.37 4.18 -19.75
CA ASN A 338 -10.28 4.37 -18.79
C ASN A 338 -9.02 4.98 -19.44
N GLU A 339 -8.83 4.82 -20.75
CA GLU A 339 -7.67 5.30 -21.53
C GLU A 339 -7.57 6.84 -21.56
N ASN A 340 -8.68 7.52 -21.25
CA ASN A 340 -8.75 8.97 -21.22
C ASN A 340 -8.41 9.58 -19.86
N TRP A 341 -8.01 8.79 -18.86
CA TRP A 341 -7.68 9.30 -17.52
C TRP A 341 -6.18 9.42 -17.29
N GLU A 342 -5.80 10.40 -16.46
CA GLU A 342 -4.45 10.56 -15.95
C GLU A 342 -4.43 10.83 -14.44
N ILE A 343 -3.31 10.49 -13.81
CA ILE A 343 -2.99 10.92 -12.45
C ILE A 343 -2.11 12.16 -12.52
N VAL A 344 -2.50 13.20 -11.80
CA VAL A 344 -1.73 14.43 -11.66
C VAL A 344 -1.11 14.44 -10.27
N PHE A 345 0.21 14.33 -10.19
CA PHE A 345 0.95 14.44 -8.94
C PHE A 345 1.59 15.83 -8.77
N ASP A 346 1.76 16.23 -7.52
CA ASP A 346 2.62 17.35 -7.15
C ASP A 346 3.65 16.95 -6.07
N ASN A 347 4.49 17.92 -5.69
CA ASN A 347 5.44 17.87 -4.58
C ASN A 347 4.98 18.69 -3.34
N GLY A 348 3.70 19.01 -3.26
CA GLY A 348 3.07 19.85 -2.24
C GLY A 348 2.99 19.16 -0.89
N SER A 349 4.06 19.21 -0.11
CA SER A 349 4.06 18.76 1.29
C SER A 349 4.71 19.79 2.19
N GLY A 350 3.95 20.42 3.09
CA GLY A 350 4.56 21.27 4.13
C GLY A 350 5.51 20.49 5.04
N THR A 351 5.28 19.19 5.21
CA THR A 351 6.05 18.34 6.14
C THR A 351 7.36 17.84 5.58
N TYR A 352 7.41 17.48 4.29
CA TYR A 352 8.62 16.95 3.67
C TYR A 352 9.18 17.82 2.55
N ALA A 353 8.34 18.61 1.87
CA ALA A 353 8.70 19.58 0.84
C ALA A 353 9.78 19.09 -0.16
N PRO A 354 9.56 17.97 -0.87
CA PRO A 354 10.56 17.47 -1.79
C PRO A 354 10.79 18.39 -3.00
N SER A 355 12.02 18.39 -3.52
CA SER A 355 12.40 19.20 -4.69
C SER A 355 11.61 18.82 -5.94
N SER A 356 11.25 19.82 -6.75
CA SER A 356 10.62 19.64 -8.05
C SER A 356 11.51 18.92 -9.06
N ASP A 357 12.83 18.88 -8.84
CA ASP A 357 13.78 18.16 -9.70
C ASP A 357 13.49 16.66 -9.81
N LEU A 358 12.81 16.10 -8.80
CA LEU A 358 12.46 14.69 -8.70
C LEU A 358 11.08 14.35 -9.29
N LEU A 359 10.33 15.33 -9.82
CA LEU A 359 9.02 15.09 -10.45
C LEU A 359 9.13 14.14 -11.64
N LYS A 360 10.23 14.20 -12.40
CA LYS A 360 10.49 13.25 -13.50
C LYS A 360 10.63 11.82 -12.97
N ASN A 361 11.41 11.62 -11.91
CA ASN A 361 11.61 10.31 -11.28
C ASN A 361 10.28 9.75 -10.74
N LEU A 362 9.45 10.61 -10.15
CA LEU A 362 8.10 10.24 -9.72
C LEU A 362 7.26 9.74 -10.89
N LYS A 363 7.21 10.50 -11.98
CA LYS A 363 6.46 10.11 -13.19
C LYS A 363 6.90 8.75 -13.69
N GLU A 364 8.19 8.53 -13.82
CA GLU A 364 8.74 7.28 -14.36
C GLU A 364 8.51 6.08 -13.43
N LEU A 365 8.56 6.27 -12.11
CA LEU A 365 8.21 5.23 -11.13
C LEU A 365 6.79 4.71 -11.35
N PHE A 366 5.82 5.60 -11.55
CA PHE A 366 4.43 5.22 -11.76
C PHE A 366 4.20 4.58 -13.13
N LEU A 367 4.81 5.11 -14.19
CA LEU A 367 4.75 4.51 -15.53
C LEU A 367 5.38 3.11 -15.56
N PHE A 368 6.44 2.87 -14.78
CA PHE A 368 7.06 1.54 -14.64
C PHE A 368 6.13 0.54 -13.96
N ASN A 369 5.46 0.96 -12.87
CA ASN A 369 4.64 0.07 -12.06
C ASN A 369 3.25 -0.20 -12.66
N PHE A 370 2.73 0.71 -13.50
CA PHE A 370 1.39 0.62 -14.06
C PHE A 370 1.43 0.85 -15.58
N PRO A 371 1.68 -0.21 -16.38
CA PRO A 371 1.63 -0.13 -17.83
C PRO A 371 0.30 0.44 -18.32
N GLY A 372 0.36 1.36 -19.30
CA GLY A 372 -0.81 2.08 -19.83
C GLY A 372 -1.24 3.30 -19.00
N LEU A 373 -0.59 3.59 -17.88
CA LEU A 373 -0.96 4.74 -17.05
C LEU A 373 -0.52 6.05 -17.70
N HIS A 374 -1.36 7.07 -17.61
CA HIS A 374 -0.97 8.44 -17.94
C HIS A 374 -0.69 9.22 -16.66
N VAL A 375 0.45 9.90 -16.64
CA VAL A 375 0.91 10.66 -15.48
C VAL A 375 1.38 12.05 -15.88
N ALA A 376 0.83 13.05 -15.21
CA ALA A 376 1.32 14.42 -15.21
C ALA A 376 1.91 14.75 -13.84
N THR A 377 2.94 15.58 -13.83
CA THR A 377 3.63 16.02 -12.61
C THR A 377 3.84 17.51 -12.68
N TYR A 378 3.45 18.23 -11.63
CA TYR A 378 3.63 19.68 -11.55
C TYR A 378 4.33 20.05 -10.25
N ASP A 379 5.08 21.16 -10.27
CA ASP A 379 5.46 21.79 -9.01
C ASP A 379 4.21 22.33 -8.31
N PHE A 380 4.16 22.30 -6.99
CA PHE A 380 3.00 22.75 -6.22
C PHE A 380 2.65 24.23 -6.43
N LYS A 381 3.58 25.03 -6.97
CA LYS A 381 3.38 26.45 -7.34
C LYS A 381 2.94 26.63 -8.80
N ASP A 382 2.85 25.57 -9.59
CA ASP A 382 2.51 25.65 -11.01
C ASP A 382 1.05 26.14 -11.19
N PRO A 383 0.81 27.23 -11.95
CA PRO A 383 -0.54 27.72 -12.19
C PRO A 383 -1.49 26.69 -12.83
N ARG A 384 -0.96 25.76 -13.64
CA ARG A 384 -1.74 24.70 -14.29
C ARG A 384 -2.27 23.67 -13.30
N LEU A 385 -1.51 23.41 -12.23
CA LEU A 385 -1.95 22.57 -11.12
C LEU A 385 -3.11 23.25 -10.39
N LYS A 386 -2.97 24.55 -10.08
CA LYS A 386 -4.01 25.33 -9.42
C LYS A 386 -5.32 25.32 -10.21
N GLU A 387 -5.25 25.60 -11.51
CA GLU A 387 -6.43 25.54 -12.40
C GLU A 387 -7.06 24.14 -12.37
N SER A 388 -6.24 23.08 -12.45
CA SER A 388 -6.74 21.71 -12.42
C SER A 388 -7.47 21.36 -11.11
N ILE A 389 -6.98 21.85 -9.97
CA ILE A 389 -7.59 21.62 -8.66
C ILE A 389 -8.89 22.41 -8.53
N GLU A 390 -8.94 23.65 -9.03
CA GLU A 390 -10.16 24.47 -9.03
C GLU A 390 -11.28 23.81 -9.84
N GLN A 391 -10.96 23.29 -11.03
CA GLN A 391 -11.91 22.52 -11.83
C GLN A 391 -12.37 21.25 -11.13
N LEU A 392 -11.44 20.50 -10.52
CA LEU A 392 -11.75 19.29 -9.76
C LEU A 392 -12.70 19.57 -8.60
N LYS A 393 -12.52 20.68 -7.87
CA LYS A 393 -13.39 21.05 -6.75
C LYS A 393 -14.84 21.23 -7.18
N LEU A 394 -15.09 21.82 -8.34
CA LEU A 394 -16.44 21.93 -8.91
C LEU A 394 -17.06 20.56 -9.17
N GLU A 395 -16.28 19.63 -9.74
CA GLU A 395 -16.73 18.26 -10.00
C GLU A 395 -16.95 17.46 -8.72
N MET A 396 -16.13 17.67 -7.70
CA MET A 396 -16.33 17.07 -6.37
C MET A 396 -17.67 17.51 -5.75
N GLU A 397 -18.08 18.78 -5.88
CA GLU A 397 -19.38 19.24 -5.39
C GLU A 397 -20.55 18.63 -6.17
N LYS A 398 -20.46 18.57 -7.50
CA LYS A 398 -21.45 17.87 -8.34
C LYS A 398 -21.58 16.39 -7.94
N TYR A 399 -20.45 15.73 -7.73
CA TYR A 399 -20.38 14.33 -7.35
C TYR A 399 -20.97 14.05 -5.97
N LYS A 400 -20.77 14.94 -4.99
CA LYS A 400 -21.39 14.85 -3.65
C LYS A 400 -22.92 14.88 -3.73
N LEU A 401 -23.49 15.72 -4.59
CA LEU A 401 -24.94 15.79 -4.79
C LEU A 401 -25.49 14.48 -5.39
N ILE A 402 -24.83 13.95 -6.42
CA ILE A 402 -25.23 12.69 -7.07
C ILE A 402 -25.17 11.53 -6.08
N THR A 403 -24.07 11.39 -5.35
CA THR A 403 -23.89 10.29 -4.39
C THR A 403 -24.85 10.38 -3.21
N LYS A 404 -25.19 11.58 -2.74
CA LYS A 404 -26.25 11.79 -1.73
C LYS A 404 -27.61 11.29 -2.23
N ASN A 405 -27.99 11.64 -3.46
CA ASN A 405 -29.25 11.21 -4.05
C ASN A 405 -29.30 9.68 -4.23
N ILE A 406 -28.22 9.08 -4.72
CA ILE A 406 -28.10 7.62 -4.84
C ILE A 406 -28.23 6.96 -3.46
N GLY A 407 -27.56 7.50 -2.43
CA GLY A 407 -27.65 6.97 -1.07
C GLY A 407 -29.08 7.01 -0.51
N GLN A 408 -29.82 8.09 -0.78
CA GLN A 408 -31.24 8.20 -0.40
C GLN A 408 -32.10 7.15 -1.11
N LEU A 409 -31.92 6.96 -2.42
CA LEU A 409 -32.63 5.95 -3.20
C LEU A 409 -32.30 4.52 -2.71
N VAL A 410 -31.02 4.21 -2.50
CA VAL A 410 -30.60 2.89 -1.98
C VAL A 410 -31.22 2.61 -0.61
N ASN A 411 -31.32 3.61 0.27
CA ASN A 411 -31.96 3.46 1.56
C ASN A 411 -33.49 3.31 1.46
N GLN A 412 -34.14 3.96 0.50
CA GLN A 412 -35.57 3.83 0.25
C GLN A 412 -35.96 2.44 -0.29
N PHE A 413 -35.11 1.83 -1.12
CA PHE A 413 -35.34 0.52 -1.72
C PHE A 413 -34.62 -0.62 -1.01
N ARG A 414 -34.11 -0.40 0.20
CA ARG A 414 -33.46 -1.45 0.98
C ARG A 414 -34.54 -2.44 1.45
N PRO A 415 -34.52 -3.72 1.02
CA PRO A 415 -35.52 -4.67 1.45
C PRO A 415 -35.51 -4.79 2.97
N THR A 416 -36.68 -4.70 3.57
CA THR A 416 -36.81 -4.76 5.03
C THR A 416 -36.47 -6.17 5.53
N VAL A 417 -36.19 -6.31 6.82
CA VAL A 417 -36.00 -7.63 7.44
C VAL A 417 -37.24 -8.52 7.23
N ALA A 418 -38.43 -7.93 7.11
CA ALA A 418 -39.68 -8.61 6.79
C ALA A 418 -39.71 -9.15 5.34
N ASP A 419 -39.18 -8.40 4.38
CA ASP A 419 -39.11 -8.82 2.96
C ASP A 419 -38.13 -9.98 2.77
N ASN A 420 -37.01 -9.97 3.52
CA ASN A 420 -36.03 -11.06 3.51
C ASN A 420 -36.54 -12.33 4.19
N GLN A 421 -37.41 -12.23 5.21
CA GLN A 421 -38.08 -13.38 5.82
C GLN A 421 -39.20 -13.94 4.92
N ARG A 422 -39.95 -13.08 4.21
CA ARG A 422 -40.93 -13.50 3.20
C ARG A 422 -40.27 -14.27 2.06
N ASN A 423 -39.16 -13.76 1.50
CA ASN A 423 -38.43 -14.44 0.42
C ASN A 423 -37.78 -15.76 0.87
N LYS A 424 -37.34 -15.88 2.13
CA LYS A 424 -36.88 -17.17 2.68
C LYS A 424 -38.00 -18.20 2.85
N ASN A 425 -39.24 -17.76 3.11
CA ASN A 425 -40.40 -18.65 3.23
C ASN A 425 -40.98 -19.06 1.87
N LEU A 426 -40.90 -18.20 0.84
CA LEU A 426 -41.28 -18.56 -0.53
C LEU A 426 -40.34 -19.62 -1.14
N ASN A 427 -39.03 -19.56 -0.85
CA ASN A 427 -38.05 -20.53 -1.34
C ASN A 427 -38.01 -21.86 -0.54
N LYS A 428 -38.88 -22.03 0.46
CA LYS A 428 -39.06 -23.30 1.19
C LYS A 428 -40.31 -24.07 0.76
N THR A 429 -41.12 -23.51 -0.12
CA THR A 429 -42.39 -24.10 -0.60
C THR A 429 -42.32 -24.52 -2.07
N ILE A 430 -41.11 -24.61 -2.63
CA ILE A 430 -40.77 -25.27 -3.90
C ILE A 430 -39.72 -26.32 -3.54
#